data_AF-F7KXG0-F1
#
_entry.id   AF-F7KXG0-F1
#
_cell.length_a   1.000
_cell.length_b   1.000
_cell.length_c   1.000
_cell.angle_alpha   90.00
_cell.angle_beta   90.00
_cell.angle_gamma   90.00
#
_symmetry.space_group_name_H-M   'P 1'
#
loop_
_entity.id
_entity.type
_entity.pdbx_description
1 polymer ?
#
loop_
_entity_poly.entity_id
_entity_poly.type
_entity_poly.pdbx_seq_one_letter_code
_entity_poly.pdbx_strand_id
1 'polypeptide(L)'
;MKEKIQKLELNNIEKNLFNDFDIEELKEIFPDYDKNKVEYNYYELINKLSLEKITNTYQFFRPNKYYDEIQLCSSRIFKPYSKLDIKNVKNEIEKNKMKVFNFKLFYLRKDIIADIFSLLSTNLNKLEYFSMNFISDIGEDEIIYPSLHQVFFAYVEISYIYIASKNKATIKDKYYTNIIKLYTKWKKRYLEELKREKEAKEEAKQKSNTRKETEKLL
;
A
#
# COMPACT_ATOMS: atom_id res chain seq x y z
N MET A 1 -1.60 9.99 2.29
CA MET A 1 -2.00 8.74 1.60
C MET A 1 -2.75 7.79 2.52
N LYS A 2 -2.17 7.32 3.65
CA LYS A 2 -2.94 6.58 4.67
C LYS A 2 -4.23 7.31 5.09
N GLU A 3 -4.16 8.61 5.40
CA GLU A 3 -5.35 9.42 5.69
C GLU A 3 -6.29 9.61 4.49
N LYS A 4 -5.79 9.60 3.25
CA LYS A 4 -6.63 9.71 2.03
C LYS A 4 -7.34 8.37 1.75
N ILE A 5 -6.67 7.24 1.97
CA ILE A 5 -7.21 5.88 1.83
C ILE A 5 -8.16 5.55 2.99
N GLN A 6 -7.83 5.91 4.24
CA GLN A 6 -8.72 5.76 5.39
C GLN A 6 -9.97 6.64 5.29
N LYS A 7 -9.88 7.81 4.64
CA LYS A 7 -11.06 8.62 4.32
C LYS A 7 -11.98 7.96 3.27
N LEU A 8 -11.45 7.08 2.41
CA LEU A 8 -12.28 6.26 1.52
C LEU A 8 -13.03 5.19 2.34
N GLU A 9 -12.34 4.46 3.23
CA GLU A 9 -12.94 3.41 4.06
C GLU A 9 -14.11 3.90 4.94
N LEU A 10 -14.04 5.13 5.48
CA LEU A 10 -14.98 5.61 6.50
C LEU A 10 -16.23 6.32 5.96
N ASN A 11 -16.19 6.91 4.76
CA ASN A 11 -17.24 7.84 4.32
C ASN A 11 -18.25 7.28 3.31
N ASN A 12 -18.02 6.12 2.68
CA ASN A 12 -18.99 5.50 1.75
C ASN A 12 -18.69 4.03 1.49
N ILE A 13 -19.04 3.15 2.44
CA ILE A 13 -18.91 1.68 2.27
C ILE A 13 -19.56 1.18 0.96
N GLU A 14 -20.61 1.87 0.46
CA GLU A 14 -21.31 1.55 -0.79
C GLU A 14 -20.70 2.17 -2.06
N LYS A 15 -19.78 3.15 -1.97
CA LYS A 15 -19.05 3.72 -3.12
C LYS A 15 -17.61 3.20 -3.25
N ASN A 16 -17.15 2.33 -2.35
CA ASN A 16 -15.75 1.90 -2.28
C ASN A 16 -15.39 0.72 -3.21
N LEU A 17 -16.18 0.49 -4.26
CA LEU A 17 -15.83 -0.47 -5.30
C LEU A 17 -14.96 0.23 -6.35
N PHE A 18 -13.65 -0.01 -6.29
CA PHE A 18 -12.76 0.23 -7.42
C PHE A 18 -13.09 -0.80 -8.50
N ASN A 19 -13.51 -0.33 -9.66
CA ASN A 19 -13.90 -1.14 -10.81
C ASN A 19 -12.75 -1.29 -11.78
N ASP A 20 -12.14 -0.17 -12.16
CA ASP A 20 -11.29 -0.12 -13.32
C ASP A 20 -9.81 -0.10 -12.94
N PHE A 21 -9.38 0.51 -11.84
CA PHE A 21 -7.95 0.66 -11.52
C PHE A 21 -7.19 1.25 -12.72
N ASP A 22 -7.69 2.37 -13.23
CA ASP A 22 -7.02 3.17 -14.24
C ASP A 22 -6.96 4.64 -13.85
N ILE A 23 -6.23 5.40 -14.67
CA ILE A 23 -5.96 6.80 -14.41
C ILE A 23 -7.22 7.68 -14.42
N GLU A 24 -8.29 7.30 -15.11
CA GLU A 24 -9.52 8.10 -15.17
C GLU A 24 -10.37 7.85 -13.93
N GLU A 25 -10.54 6.59 -13.52
CA GLU A 25 -11.18 6.26 -12.24
C GLU A 25 -10.42 6.91 -11.07
N LEU A 26 -9.07 6.88 -11.10
CA LEU A 26 -8.26 7.53 -10.07
C LEU A 26 -8.54 9.03 -9.97
N LYS A 27 -8.72 9.72 -11.11
CA LYS A 27 -9.05 11.16 -11.13
C LYS A 27 -10.50 11.43 -10.70
N GLU A 28 -11.43 10.52 -10.98
CA GLU A 28 -12.80 10.63 -10.49
C GLU A 28 -12.85 10.54 -8.96
N ILE A 29 -12.15 9.56 -8.39
CA ILE A 29 -12.07 9.35 -6.94
C ILE A 29 -11.24 10.44 -6.25
N PHE A 30 -10.17 10.90 -6.91
CA PHE A 30 -9.30 11.97 -6.44
C PHE A 30 -9.21 13.12 -7.45
N PRO A 31 -10.18 14.05 -7.46
CA PRO A 31 -10.21 15.17 -8.42
C PRO A 31 -9.00 16.11 -8.32
N ASP A 32 -8.27 16.09 -7.20
CA ASP A 32 -7.03 16.85 -7.01
C ASP A 32 -5.79 16.15 -7.56
N TYR A 33 -5.91 14.92 -8.10
CA TYR A 33 -4.79 14.09 -8.55
C TYR A 33 -3.86 14.83 -9.51
N ASP A 34 -4.39 15.47 -10.54
CA ASP A 34 -3.56 16.16 -11.53
C ASP A 34 -2.80 17.36 -10.95
N LYS A 35 -3.39 18.06 -9.98
CA LYS A 35 -2.77 19.19 -9.28
C LYS A 35 -1.72 18.72 -8.27
N ASN A 36 -1.91 17.54 -7.68
CA ASN A 36 -1.14 17.04 -6.55
C ASN A 36 -0.40 15.73 -6.84
N LYS A 37 0.03 15.46 -8.09
CA LYS A 37 0.66 14.18 -8.50
C LYS A 37 1.77 13.69 -7.56
N VAL A 38 2.57 14.61 -7.02
CA VAL A 38 3.66 14.33 -6.07
C VAL A 38 3.15 13.67 -4.79
N GLU A 39 1.94 14.01 -4.32
CA GLU A 39 1.32 13.42 -3.13
C GLU A 39 0.75 12.02 -3.37
N TYR A 40 0.55 11.64 -4.63
CA TYR A 40 0.06 10.33 -5.04
C TYR A 40 1.17 9.41 -5.52
N ASN A 41 2.41 9.91 -5.62
CA ASN A 41 3.57 9.13 -6.04
C ASN A 41 4.30 8.53 -4.82
N TYR A 42 4.31 7.20 -4.71
CA TYR A 42 5.00 6.51 -3.60
C TYR A 42 6.49 6.88 -3.49
N TYR A 43 7.18 7.10 -4.61
CA TYR A 43 8.62 7.40 -4.61
C TYR A 43 8.85 8.76 -3.96
N GLU A 44 8.04 9.75 -4.32
CA GLU A 44 8.09 11.09 -3.73
C GLU A 44 7.70 11.06 -2.24
N LEU A 45 6.68 10.29 -1.88
CA LEU A 45 6.27 10.13 -0.49
C LEU A 45 7.36 9.49 0.38
N ILE A 46 7.97 8.41 -0.09
CA ILE A 46 9.10 7.76 0.61
C ILE A 46 10.27 8.73 0.68
N ASN A 47 10.53 9.50 -0.39
CA ASN A 47 11.61 10.49 -0.39
C ASN A 47 11.40 11.67 0.55
N LYS A 48 10.18 11.92 1.03
CA LYS A 48 9.92 12.91 2.10
C LYS A 48 10.24 12.36 3.50
N LEU A 49 10.41 11.05 3.66
CA LEU A 49 10.75 10.44 4.95
C LEU A 49 12.25 10.62 5.27
N SER A 50 12.56 10.78 6.56
CA SER A 50 13.95 10.76 7.02
C SER A 50 14.57 9.39 6.74
N LEU A 51 15.88 9.37 6.45
CA LEU A 51 16.57 8.11 6.18
C LEU A 51 16.55 7.16 7.39
N GLU A 52 16.53 7.72 8.60
CA GLU A 52 16.31 6.97 9.84
C GLU A 52 14.97 6.21 9.85
N LYS A 53 13.85 6.88 9.54
CA LYS A 53 12.54 6.22 9.47
C LYS A 53 12.50 5.13 8.40
N ILE A 54 13.11 5.41 7.25
CA ILE A 54 13.19 4.45 6.13
C ILE A 54 14.00 3.21 6.55
N THR A 55 15.19 3.41 7.11
CA THR A 55 16.10 2.31 7.50
C THR A 55 15.54 1.47 8.64
N ASN A 56 14.97 2.07 9.68
CA ASN A 56 14.33 1.34 10.78
C ASN A 56 13.17 0.46 10.28
N THR A 57 12.32 1.03 9.42
CA THR A 57 11.20 0.27 8.82
C THR A 57 11.73 -0.85 7.92
N TYR A 58 12.75 -0.56 7.12
CA TYR A 58 13.33 -1.54 6.20
C TYR A 58 13.99 -2.70 6.95
N GLN A 59 14.75 -2.44 8.02
CA GLN A 59 15.41 -3.47 8.83
C GLN A 59 14.40 -4.37 9.55
N PHE A 60 13.22 -3.87 9.90
CA PHE A 60 12.16 -4.73 10.42
C PHE A 60 11.77 -5.85 9.43
N PHE A 61 11.74 -5.55 8.12
CA PHE A 61 11.39 -6.53 7.08
C PHE A 61 12.60 -7.28 6.50
N ARG A 62 13.79 -6.66 6.53
CA ARG A 62 15.03 -7.17 5.93
C ARG A 62 16.21 -6.95 6.88
N PRO A 63 16.24 -7.62 8.05
CA PRO A 63 17.16 -7.27 9.15
C PRO A 63 18.65 -7.34 8.77
N ASN A 64 19.01 -8.24 7.86
CA ASN A 64 20.40 -8.48 7.48
C ASN A 64 20.86 -7.62 6.28
N LYS A 65 19.94 -7.04 5.49
CA LYS A 65 20.33 -6.34 4.25
C LYS A 65 20.72 -4.90 4.56
N TYR A 66 21.91 -4.50 4.09
CA TYR A 66 22.55 -3.20 4.37
C TYR A 66 22.82 -2.92 5.87
N TYR A 67 22.86 -3.94 6.72
CA TYR A 67 23.01 -3.75 8.16
C TYR A 67 24.25 -2.90 8.50
N ASP A 68 25.41 -3.26 7.95
CA ASP A 68 26.67 -2.55 8.20
C ASP A 68 26.66 -1.12 7.67
N GLU A 69 26.10 -0.88 6.48
CA GLU A 69 25.91 0.46 5.93
C GLU A 69 25.01 1.31 6.81
N ILE A 70 23.93 0.74 7.33
CA ILE A 70 22.97 1.44 8.20
C ILE A 70 23.65 1.77 9.53
N GLN A 71 24.36 0.82 10.16
CA GLN A 71 25.11 1.08 11.39
C GLN A 71 26.20 2.14 11.20
N LEU A 72 26.91 2.09 10.08
CA LEU A 72 27.90 3.10 9.74
C LEU A 72 27.23 4.48 9.62
N CYS A 73 26.13 4.60 8.87
CA CYS A 73 25.47 5.87 8.61
C CYS A 73 24.72 6.43 9.82
N SER A 74 24.18 5.56 10.68
CA SER A 74 23.46 5.95 11.90
C SER A 74 24.39 6.59 12.93
N SER A 75 25.69 6.24 12.91
CA SER A 75 26.71 6.83 13.80
C SER A 75 26.84 8.36 13.68
N ARG A 76 26.35 8.96 12.58
CA ARG A 76 26.25 10.41 12.39
C ARG A 76 24.84 10.89 12.10
N ILE A 77 23.83 10.14 12.53
CA ILE A 77 22.41 10.48 12.34
C ILE A 77 22.14 10.76 10.84
N PHE A 78 22.77 9.95 9.97
CA PHE A 78 22.66 10.06 8.51
C PHE A 78 23.06 11.44 7.93
N LYS A 79 23.99 12.16 8.57
CA LYS A 79 24.51 13.44 8.07
C LYS A 79 25.87 13.27 7.38
N PRO A 80 26.03 13.74 6.13
CA PRO A 80 27.31 13.67 5.43
C PRO A 80 28.35 14.58 6.09
N TYR A 81 29.62 14.23 5.93
CA TYR A 81 30.74 15.13 6.17
C TYR A 81 30.73 16.26 5.14
N SER A 82 30.92 17.49 5.57
CA SER A 82 31.07 18.63 4.67
C SER A 82 32.40 18.55 3.90
N LYS A 83 32.50 19.28 2.77
CA LYS A 83 33.77 19.40 2.04
C LYS A 83 34.87 20.00 2.93
N LEU A 84 34.51 20.90 3.84
CA LEU A 84 35.43 21.53 4.77
C LEU A 84 35.90 20.54 5.85
N ASP A 85 34.98 19.72 6.38
CA ASP A 85 35.30 18.67 7.36
C ASP A 85 36.39 17.75 6.81
N ILE A 86 36.22 17.30 5.56
CA ILE A 86 37.15 16.41 4.87
C ILE A 86 38.50 17.10 4.60
N LYS A 87 38.49 18.40 4.23
CA LYS A 87 39.72 19.15 3.91
C LYS A 87 40.58 19.41 5.15
N ASN A 88 39.96 19.61 6.32
CA ASN A 88 40.64 19.96 7.56
C ASN A 88 41.33 18.75 8.24
N VAL A 89 41.00 17.52 7.81
CA VAL A 89 41.63 16.30 8.33
C VAL A 89 43.01 16.11 7.69
N LYS A 90 44.05 16.13 8.51
CA LYS A 90 45.44 15.90 8.07
C LYS A 90 45.75 14.43 7.76
N ASN A 91 45.09 13.50 8.45
CA ASN A 91 45.31 12.07 8.28
C ASN A 91 44.55 11.54 7.05
N GLU A 92 45.27 11.05 6.04
CA GLU A 92 44.64 10.59 4.78
C GLU A 92 43.77 9.34 4.98
N ILE A 93 44.06 8.48 5.96
CA ILE A 93 43.22 7.31 6.30
C ILE A 93 41.85 7.79 6.81
N GLU A 94 41.84 8.72 7.76
CA GLU A 94 40.60 9.28 8.30
C GLU A 94 39.79 10.02 7.24
N LYS A 95 40.48 10.81 6.40
CA LYS A 95 39.87 11.50 5.26
C LYS A 95 39.21 10.53 4.28
N ASN A 96 39.85 9.39 4.00
CA ASN A 96 39.26 8.35 3.16
C ASN A 96 38.06 7.67 3.82
N LYS A 97 38.08 7.44 5.14
CA LYS A 97 36.90 6.95 5.89
C LYS A 97 35.71 7.91 5.74
N MET A 98 35.94 9.22 5.83
CA MET A 98 34.87 10.23 5.63
C MET A 98 34.30 10.22 4.21
N LYS A 99 35.15 10.09 3.19
CA LYS A 99 34.71 9.96 1.79
C LYS A 99 33.88 8.70 1.59
N VAL A 100 34.32 7.56 2.14
CA VAL A 100 33.59 6.28 2.08
C VAL A 100 32.24 6.39 2.80
N PHE A 101 32.20 7.04 3.97
CA PHE A 101 30.93 7.31 4.67
C PHE A 101 29.97 8.09 3.77
N ASN A 102 30.41 9.20 3.18
CA ASN A 102 29.57 10.03 2.30
C ASN A 102 29.07 9.25 1.08
N PHE A 103 29.95 8.44 0.48
CA PHE A 103 29.59 7.57 -0.62
C PHE A 103 28.51 6.56 -0.20
N LYS A 104 28.75 5.79 0.87
CA LYS A 104 27.77 4.82 1.38
C LYS A 104 26.43 5.47 1.73
N LEU A 105 26.44 6.62 2.40
CA LEU A 105 25.21 7.36 2.74
C LEU A 105 24.41 7.76 1.49
N PHE A 106 25.09 8.21 0.43
CA PHE A 106 24.44 8.62 -0.82
C PHE A 106 23.75 7.46 -1.53
N TYR A 107 24.39 6.29 -1.57
CA TYR A 107 23.82 5.10 -2.22
C TYR A 107 22.79 4.39 -1.35
N LEU A 108 22.99 4.34 -0.03
CA LEU A 108 22.10 3.64 0.90
C LEU A 108 20.63 4.01 0.71
N ARG A 109 20.32 5.31 0.58
CA ARG A 109 18.93 5.76 0.34
C ARG A 109 18.40 5.22 -0.99
N LYS A 110 19.17 5.35 -2.06
CA LYS A 110 18.75 4.93 -3.41
C LYS A 110 18.52 3.42 -3.46
N ASP A 111 19.43 2.66 -2.88
CA ASP A 111 19.41 1.20 -2.89
C ASP A 111 18.23 0.66 -2.08
N ILE A 112 17.98 1.21 -0.89
CA ILE A 112 16.81 0.83 -0.07
C ILE A 112 15.51 1.19 -0.79
N ILE A 113 15.40 2.38 -1.38
CA ILE A 113 14.19 2.77 -2.11
C ILE A 113 13.97 1.85 -3.32
N ALA A 114 15.01 1.58 -4.10
CA ALA A 114 14.93 0.66 -5.23
C ALA A 114 14.46 -0.74 -4.81
N ASP A 115 14.99 -1.25 -3.69
CA ASP A 115 14.56 -2.52 -3.11
C ASP A 115 13.08 -2.49 -2.69
N ILE A 116 12.61 -1.42 -2.04
CA ILE A 116 11.20 -1.29 -1.65
C ILE A 116 10.30 -1.39 -2.89
N PHE A 117 10.66 -0.70 -3.98
CA PHE A 117 9.90 -0.78 -5.24
C PHE A 117 9.99 -2.15 -5.89
N SER A 118 11.15 -2.79 -5.86
CA SER A 118 11.33 -4.17 -6.34
C SER A 118 10.44 -5.15 -5.57
N LEU A 119 10.34 -4.99 -4.25
CA LEU A 119 9.47 -5.80 -3.40
C LEU A 119 7.99 -5.56 -3.70
N LEU A 120 7.57 -4.30 -3.88
CA LEU A 120 6.21 -3.97 -4.29
C LEU A 120 5.84 -4.64 -5.62
N SER A 121 6.66 -4.47 -6.66
CA SER A 121 6.40 -5.08 -7.97
C SER A 121 6.43 -6.61 -7.92
N THR A 122 7.38 -7.21 -7.19
CA THR A 122 7.45 -8.67 -7.02
C THR A 122 6.22 -9.21 -6.32
N ASN A 123 5.74 -8.54 -5.28
CA ASN A 123 4.56 -8.98 -4.54
C ASN A 123 3.28 -8.78 -5.34
N LEU A 124 3.15 -7.69 -6.11
CA LEU A 124 2.03 -7.51 -7.04
C LEU A 124 2.03 -8.59 -8.14
N ASN A 125 3.19 -8.97 -8.67
CA ASN A 125 3.27 -10.08 -9.63
C ASN A 125 2.86 -11.43 -9.02
N LYS A 126 3.24 -11.69 -7.76
CA LYS A 126 2.79 -12.89 -7.04
C LYS A 126 1.28 -12.85 -6.78
N LEU A 127 0.74 -11.70 -6.43
CA LEU A 127 -0.69 -11.52 -6.22
C LEU A 127 -1.47 -11.64 -7.54
N GLU A 128 -0.91 -11.23 -8.67
CA GLU A 128 -1.48 -11.45 -10.01
C GLU A 128 -1.55 -12.93 -10.32
N TYR A 129 -0.46 -13.67 -10.09
CA TYR A 129 -0.45 -15.12 -10.22
C TYR A 129 -1.46 -15.80 -9.29
N PHE A 130 -1.51 -15.40 -8.01
CA PHE A 130 -2.52 -15.86 -7.07
C PHE A 130 -3.93 -15.62 -7.61
N SER A 131 -4.21 -14.39 -8.08
CA SER A 131 -5.53 -14.00 -8.58
C SER A 131 -5.94 -14.79 -9.82
N MET A 132 -4.99 -15.09 -10.70
CA MET A 132 -5.21 -15.89 -11.91
C MET A 132 -5.76 -17.30 -11.59
N ASN A 133 -5.40 -17.90 -10.46
CA ASN A 133 -5.92 -19.22 -10.07
C ASN A 133 -7.44 -19.19 -9.83
N PHE A 134 -7.97 -18.11 -9.26
CA PHE A 134 -9.40 -17.94 -8.96
C PHE A 134 -10.19 -17.40 -10.15
N ILE A 135 -9.54 -16.61 -11.02
CA ILE A 135 -10.17 -16.11 -12.24
C ILE A 135 -10.26 -17.18 -13.34
N SER A 136 -9.35 -18.16 -13.33
CA SER A 136 -9.36 -19.28 -14.28
C SER A 136 -10.14 -20.49 -13.76
N ASP A 137 -10.90 -20.34 -12.67
CA ASP A 137 -11.66 -21.40 -12.00
C ASP A 137 -10.83 -22.65 -11.62
N ILE A 138 -9.53 -22.47 -11.36
CA ILE A 138 -8.63 -23.52 -10.86
C ILE A 138 -8.71 -23.61 -9.33
N GLY A 139 -8.85 -22.47 -8.66
CA GLY A 139 -9.00 -22.36 -7.21
C GLY A 139 -10.46 -22.43 -6.77
N GLU A 140 -10.72 -23.08 -5.63
CA GLU A 140 -12.05 -23.11 -5.02
C GLU A 140 -12.33 -21.82 -4.23
N ASP A 141 -12.89 -20.82 -4.90
CA ASP A 141 -13.24 -19.51 -4.33
C ASP A 141 -14.02 -19.62 -3.00
N GLU A 142 -15.00 -20.52 -2.94
CA GLU A 142 -15.89 -20.67 -1.77
C GLU A 142 -15.16 -21.08 -0.50
N ILE A 143 -14.07 -21.83 -0.62
CA ILE A 143 -13.26 -22.28 0.52
C ILE A 143 -12.28 -21.20 0.95
N ILE A 144 -11.67 -20.52 -0.02
CA ILE A 144 -10.55 -19.61 0.24
C ILE A 144 -11.04 -18.21 0.64
N TYR A 145 -12.12 -17.74 0.02
CA TYR A 145 -12.65 -16.39 0.23
C TYR A 145 -12.85 -16.05 1.71
N PRO A 146 -13.53 -16.87 2.55
CA PRO A 146 -13.77 -16.52 3.95
C PRO A 146 -12.49 -16.26 4.76
N SER A 147 -11.38 -16.91 4.37
CA SER A 147 -10.10 -16.81 5.09
C SER A 147 -9.20 -15.69 4.59
N LEU A 148 -9.22 -15.38 3.27
CA LEU A 148 -8.21 -14.50 2.66
C LEU A 148 -8.73 -13.16 2.15
N HIS A 149 -10.03 -12.97 1.99
CA HIS A 149 -10.58 -11.76 1.36
C HIS A 149 -10.14 -10.46 2.06
N GLN A 150 -10.07 -10.44 3.39
CA GLN A 150 -9.70 -9.24 4.16
C GLN A 150 -8.26 -8.80 3.89
N VAL A 151 -7.32 -9.74 3.95
CA VAL A 151 -5.89 -9.46 3.67
C VAL A 151 -5.69 -9.11 2.21
N PHE A 152 -6.41 -9.79 1.32
CA PHE A 152 -6.42 -9.48 -0.11
C PHE A 152 -6.88 -8.05 -0.38
N PHE A 153 -8.03 -7.63 0.17
CA PHE A 153 -8.53 -6.26 0.04
C PHE A 153 -7.55 -5.24 0.58
N ALA A 154 -7.05 -5.43 1.80
CA ALA A 154 -6.09 -4.50 2.40
C ALA A 154 -4.88 -4.27 1.50
N TYR A 155 -4.36 -5.33 0.87
CA TYR A 155 -3.20 -5.23 0.00
C TYR A 155 -3.52 -4.57 -1.35
N VAL A 156 -4.63 -4.95 -1.97
CA VAL A 156 -5.07 -4.39 -3.27
C VAL A 156 -5.43 -2.92 -3.14
N GLU A 157 -6.17 -2.53 -2.11
CA GLU A 157 -6.62 -1.16 -1.88
C GLU A 157 -5.45 -0.22 -1.55
N ILE A 158 -4.47 -0.67 -0.75
CA ILE A 158 -3.24 0.11 -0.53
C ILE A 158 -2.47 0.30 -1.83
N SER A 159 -2.48 -0.70 -2.71
CA SER A 159 -1.77 -0.70 -4.00
C SER A 159 -2.53 0.01 -5.14
N TYR A 160 -3.80 0.39 -4.90
CA TYR A 160 -4.72 0.94 -5.92
C TYR A 160 -4.08 2.08 -6.72
N ILE A 161 -3.57 3.11 -6.03
CA ILE A 161 -3.00 4.30 -6.67
C ILE A 161 -1.84 3.93 -7.59
N TYR A 162 -0.98 2.99 -7.16
CA TYR A 162 0.13 2.53 -7.99
C TYR A 162 -0.36 1.79 -9.23
N ILE A 163 -1.27 0.82 -9.08
CA ILE A 163 -1.83 0.07 -10.20
C ILE A 163 -2.51 1.02 -11.20
N ALA A 164 -3.41 1.88 -10.71
CA ALA A 164 -4.15 2.84 -11.51
C ALA A 164 -3.22 3.82 -12.25
N SER A 165 -2.14 4.28 -11.60
CA SER A 165 -1.16 5.18 -12.26
C SER A 165 -0.38 4.52 -13.40
N LYS A 166 -0.28 3.18 -13.43
CA LYS A 166 0.38 2.41 -14.50
C LYS A 166 -0.58 2.08 -15.64
N ASN A 167 -1.87 1.98 -15.35
CA ASN A 167 -2.91 1.68 -16.30
C ASN A 167 -3.39 2.97 -16.96
N LYS A 168 -2.87 3.25 -18.17
CA LYS A 168 -3.49 4.23 -19.06
C LYS A 168 -4.88 3.73 -19.44
N ALA A 169 -5.81 4.63 -19.77
CA ALA A 169 -7.20 4.32 -20.11
C ALA A 169 -7.39 3.36 -21.31
N THR A 170 -6.31 2.90 -21.94
CA THR A 170 -6.34 1.91 -23.03
C THR A 170 -6.36 0.49 -22.47
N ILE A 171 -7.38 -0.28 -22.84
CA ILE A 171 -7.63 -1.65 -22.36
C ILE A 171 -6.51 -2.65 -22.68
N LYS A 172 -5.75 -2.44 -23.78
CA LYS A 172 -4.83 -3.44 -24.34
C LYS A 172 -3.57 -3.69 -23.50
N ASP A 173 -3.07 -2.68 -22.78
CA ASP A 173 -1.80 -2.74 -22.07
C ASP A 173 -1.99 -2.59 -20.55
N LYS A 174 -3.11 -3.11 -20.03
CA LYS A 174 -3.47 -3.00 -18.61
C LYS A 174 -2.66 -3.99 -17.77
N TYR A 175 -1.99 -3.49 -16.75
CA TYR A 175 -1.28 -4.28 -15.75
C TYR A 175 -2.26 -4.85 -14.71
N TYR A 176 -1.89 -5.99 -14.15
CA TYR A 176 -2.55 -6.60 -12.98
C TYR A 176 -4.04 -6.93 -13.18
N THR A 177 -4.39 -7.40 -14.38
CA THR A 177 -5.79 -7.62 -14.77
C THR A 177 -6.51 -8.67 -13.94
N ASN A 178 -5.82 -9.72 -13.48
CA ASN A 178 -6.43 -10.75 -12.66
C ASN A 178 -6.67 -10.26 -11.23
N ILE A 179 -5.76 -9.46 -10.67
CA ILE A 179 -5.99 -8.76 -9.38
C ILE A 179 -7.27 -7.93 -9.45
N ILE A 180 -7.40 -7.11 -10.50
CA ILE A 180 -8.56 -6.22 -10.66
C ILE A 180 -9.85 -7.03 -10.76
N LYS A 181 -9.88 -8.07 -11.60
CA LYS A 181 -11.04 -8.96 -11.75
C LYS A 181 -11.40 -9.65 -10.43
N LEU A 182 -10.41 -10.19 -9.72
CA LEU A 182 -10.65 -10.91 -8.48
C LEU A 182 -11.15 -9.95 -7.39
N TYR A 183 -10.56 -8.76 -7.28
CA TYR A 183 -11.03 -7.71 -6.39
C TYR A 183 -12.49 -7.38 -6.66
N THR A 184 -12.86 -7.11 -7.91
CA THR A 184 -14.25 -6.79 -8.25
C THR A 184 -15.20 -7.95 -7.92
N LYS A 185 -14.82 -9.20 -8.22
CA LYS A 185 -15.60 -10.40 -7.88
C LYS A 185 -15.81 -10.51 -6.36
N TRP A 186 -14.72 -10.50 -5.59
CA TRP A 186 -14.74 -10.70 -4.14
C TRP A 186 -15.36 -9.52 -3.39
N LYS A 187 -15.14 -8.29 -3.84
CA LYS A 187 -15.68 -7.08 -3.21
C LYS A 187 -17.19 -6.96 -3.44
N LYS A 188 -17.70 -7.36 -4.61
CA LYS A 188 -19.15 -7.45 -4.85
C LYS A 188 -19.81 -8.42 -3.88
N ARG A 189 -19.27 -9.64 -3.74
CA ARG A 189 -19.71 -10.62 -2.75
C ARG A 189 -19.73 -10.03 -1.33
N TYR A 190 -18.65 -9.35 -0.93
CA TYR A 190 -18.55 -8.71 0.38
C TYR A 190 -19.65 -7.67 0.62
N LEU A 191 -19.91 -6.82 -0.37
CA LEU A 191 -20.94 -5.78 -0.27
C LEU A 191 -22.36 -6.38 -0.23
N GLU A 192 -22.61 -7.46 -0.97
CA GLU A 192 -23.88 -8.20 -0.93
C GLU A 192 -24.11 -8.89 0.43
N GLU A 193 -23.06 -9.51 1.00
CA GLU A 193 -23.10 -10.09 2.35
C GLU A 193 -23.36 -9.01 3.40
N LEU A 194 -22.67 -7.88 3.35
CA LEU A 194 -22.91 -6.74 4.23
C LEU A 194 -24.34 -6.20 4.14
N LYS A 195 -24.89 -6.10 2.93
CA LYS A 195 -26.26 -5.63 2.72
C LYS A 195 -27.26 -6.57 3.38
N ARG A 196 -27.12 -7.89 3.13
CA ARG A 196 -27.98 -8.92 3.76
C ARG A 196 -27.89 -8.89 5.28
N GLU A 197 -26.69 -8.68 5.84
CA GLU A 197 -26.53 -8.54 7.29
C GLU A 197 -27.25 -7.30 7.86
N LYS A 198 -27.18 -6.16 7.17
CA LYS A 198 -27.87 -4.93 7.59
C LYS A 198 -29.38 -5.15 7.61
N GLU A 199 -29.94 -5.69 6.51
CA GLU A 199 -31.36 -6.00 6.38
C GLU A 199 -31.83 -6.95 7.50
N ALA A 200 -31.09 -8.04 7.75
CA ALA A 200 -31.42 -8.99 8.81
C ALA A 200 -31.37 -8.36 10.22
N LYS A 201 -30.41 -7.45 10.48
CA LYS A 201 -30.32 -6.71 11.76
C LYS A 201 -31.49 -5.74 11.94
N GLU A 202 -31.91 -5.05 10.87
CA GLU A 202 -33.06 -4.15 10.89
C GLU A 202 -34.36 -4.91 11.14
N GLU A 203 -34.58 -6.04 10.46
CA GLU A 203 -35.74 -6.91 10.69
C GLU A 203 -35.78 -7.44 12.13
N ALA A 204 -34.64 -7.89 12.66
CA ALA A 204 -34.55 -8.37 14.05
C ALA A 204 -34.87 -7.26 15.06
N LYS A 205 -34.42 -6.03 14.80
CA LYS A 205 -34.70 -4.86 15.64
C LYS A 205 -36.18 -4.49 15.61
N GLN A 206 -36.81 -4.51 14.44
CA GLN A 206 -38.26 -4.28 14.29
C GLN A 206 -39.06 -5.32 15.08
N LYS A 207 -38.78 -6.62 14.88
CA LYS A 207 -39.43 -7.73 15.62
C LYS A 207 -39.27 -7.59 17.14
N SER A 208 -38.09 -7.21 17.62
CA SER A 208 -37.85 -6.97 19.05
C SER A 208 -38.64 -5.78 19.61
N ASN A 209 -38.80 -4.71 18.84
CA ASN A 209 -39.55 -3.52 19.27
C ASN A 209 -41.06 -3.83 19.34
N THR A 210 -41.61 -4.50 18.32
CA THR A 210 -43.01 -4.93 18.30
C THR A 210 -43.34 -5.83 19.50
N ARG A 211 -42.46 -6.79 19.84
CA ARG A 211 -42.65 -7.65 21.01
C ARG A 211 -42.71 -6.86 22.32
N LYS A 212 -41.81 -5.89 22.52
CA LYS A 212 -41.80 -5.03 23.72
C LYS A 212 -43.04 -4.13 23.83
N GLU A 213 -43.60 -3.68 22.71
CA GLU A 213 -44.84 -2.92 22.69
C GLU A 213 -46.04 -3.80 23.03
N THR A 214 -46.06 -5.05 22.55
CA THR A 214 -47.12 -6.02 22.86
C THR A 214 -47.11 -6.41 24.34
N GLU A 215 -45.92 -6.59 24.94
CA GLU A 215 -45.74 -6.88 26.37
C GLU A 215 -46.11 -5.70 27.29
N LYS A 216 -46.19 -4.47 26.79
CA LYS A 216 -46.65 -3.29 27.55
C LYS A 216 -48.16 -3.08 27.52
N LEU A 217 -48.86 -3.72 26.59
CA LEU A 217 -50.30 -3.60 26.38
C LEU A 217 -51.10 -4.71 27.10
N LEU A 218 -50.41 -5.68 27.70
CA LEU A 218 -50.93 -6.75 28.56
C LEU A 218 -50.66 -6.41 30.04
#